data_AF-A0A932T1E2-F1
#
_entry.id   AF-A0A932T1E2-F1
#
_cell.length_a   1.000
_cell.length_b   1.000
_cell.length_c   1.000
_cell.angle_alpha   90.00
_cell.angle_beta   90.00
_cell.angle_gamma   90.00
#
_symmetry.space_group_name_H-M   'P 1'
#
loop_
_entity.id
_entity.type
_entity.pdbx_description
1 polymer ?
#
loop_
_entity_poly.entity_id
_entity_poly.type
_entity_poly.pdbx_seq_one_letter_code
_entity_poly.pdbx_strand_id
1 'polypeptide(L)'
;MTTAIREAPQNGIRGLKHLRYDAVSGMVVSLVSLPLSSGIAIASGVPPIYGLISSIIAGLLFPFICGAYVTISGPAAGLAPALMAIMIAFGGAGDADHLGAGYPFLLVVICMVGVVQIVLSLLKLARFAAIIPVSVVEGMLAAIGLLIIVKQLPMFFGYIGQVHAHEFFDYVREAPSFAHGMTVPVFAVAAASLALLFTLGSLSRVRLLKVVPPQLIAVIVGV
;
A
#
# COMPACT_ATOMS: atom_id res chain seq x y z
N MET A 1 -10.29 -32.32 -19.68
CA MET A 1 -8.83 -32.10 -19.56
C MET A 1 -8.66 -30.93 -18.59
N THR A 2 -8.15 -31.02 -17.38
CA THR A 2 -7.40 -32.05 -16.66
C THR A 2 -7.62 -31.72 -15.18
N THR A 3 -8.02 -32.70 -14.37
CA THR A 3 -8.12 -32.59 -12.91
C THR A 3 -6.72 -32.39 -12.33
N ALA A 4 -6.24 -31.14 -12.30
CA ALA A 4 -5.10 -30.79 -11.47
C ALA A 4 -5.62 -30.74 -10.04
N ILE A 5 -5.44 -31.84 -9.31
CA ILE A 5 -5.46 -31.82 -7.85
C ILE A 5 -4.38 -30.80 -7.47
N ARG A 6 -4.79 -29.58 -7.09
CA ARG A 6 -3.90 -28.60 -6.46
C ARG A 6 -3.53 -29.20 -5.10
N GLU A 7 -2.45 -29.98 -5.08
CA GLU A 7 -1.85 -30.41 -3.83
C GLU A 7 -1.55 -29.16 -2.99
N ALA A 8 -2.09 -29.12 -1.77
CA ALA A 8 -1.73 -28.08 -0.82
C ALA A 8 -0.22 -28.12 -0.59
N PRO A 9 0.49 -26.97 -0.59
CA PRO A 9 1.92 -26.95 -0.33
C PRO A 9 2.23 -27.64 0.99
N GLN A 10 3.21 -28.55 0.97
CA GLN A 10 3.58 -29.30 2.17
C GLN A 10 4.33 -28.38 3.14
N ASN A 11 3.91 -28.34 4.41
CA ASN A 11 4.56 -27.53 5.43
C ASN A 11 5.87 -28.14 5.95
N GLY A 12 6.73 -27.29 6.52
CA GLY A 12 7.96 -27.70 7.21
C GLY A 12 9.07 -28.18 6.27
N ILE A 13 9.86 -29.17 6.71
CA ILE A 13 11.07 -29.65 6.01
C ILE A 13 10.74 -30.20 4.61
N ARG A 14 9.54 -30.75 4.40
CA ARG A 14 9.09 -31.25 3.10
C ARG A 14 8.78 -30.12 2.09
N GLY A 15 8.41 -28.93 2.59
CA GLY A 15 8.18 -27.74 1.78
C GLY A 15 9.46 -27.10 1.23
N LEU A 16 10.61 -27.34 1.88
CA LEU A 16 11.92 -26.86 1.43
C LEU A 16 12.33 -27.39 0.04
N LYS A 17 11.60 -28.37 -0.50
CA LYS A 17 11.78 -28.86 -1.87
C LYS A 17 11.63 -27.76 -2.92
N HIS A 18 10.85 -26.71 -2.63
CA HIS A 18 10.63 -25.57 -3.52
C HIS A 18 11.43 -24.31 -3.16
N LEU A 19 12.38 -24.41 -2.21
CA LEU A 19 13.14 -23.27 -1.66
C LEU A 19 13.78 -22.38 -2.74
N ARG A 20 14.27 -22.96 -3.84
CA ARG A 20 14.85 -22.16 -4.95
C ARG A 20 13.82 -21.24 -5.60
N TYR A 21 12.61 -21.74 -5.84
CA TYR A 21 11.54 -20.97 -6.44
C TYR A 21 10.95 -19.97 -5.44
N ASP A 22 10.80 -20.38 -4.19
CA ASP A 22 10.27 -19.53 -3.12
C ASP A 22 11.24 -18.40 -2.75
N ALA A 23 12.55 -18.66 -2.76
CA ALA A 23 13.57 -17.64 -2.50
C ALA A 23 13.63 -16.60 -3.62
N VAL A 24 13.58 -17.02 -4.89
CA VAL A 24 13.57 -16.09 -6.04
C VAL A 24 12.27 -15.28 -6.03
N SER A 25 11.12 -15.93 -5.83
CA SER A 25 9.82 -15.28 -5.74
C SER A 25 9.76 -14.30 -4.57
N GLY A 26 10.21 -14.70 -3.38
CA GLY A 26 10.27 -13.87 -2.19
C GLY A 26 11.18 -12.65 -2.36
N MET A 27 12.33 -12.82 -3.01
CA MET A 27 13.22 -11.70 -3.36
C MET A 27 12.53 -10.70 -4.27
N VAL A 28 11.91 -11.15 -5.38
CA VAL A 28 11.19 -10.26 -6.30
C VAL A 28 10.03 -9.55 -5.61
N VAL A 29 9.24 -10.27 -4.81
CA VAL A 29 8.14 -9.71 -4.03
C VAL A 29 8.62 -8.67 -3.03
N SER A 30 9.73 -8.92 -2.33
CA SER A 30 10.31 -7.96 -1.39
C SER A 30 10.71 -6.65 -2.09
N LEU A 31 11.30 -6.73 -3.28
CA LEU A 31 11.67 -5.56 -4.09
C LEU A 31 10.45 -4.75 -4.55
N VAL A 32 9.31 -5.40 -4.81
CA VAL A 32 8.03 -4.70 -5.09
C VAL A 32 7.45 -4.06 -3.83
N SER A 33 7.58 -4.73 -2.70
CA SER A 33 6.98 -4.32 -1.42
C SER A 33 7.65 -3.07 -0.84
N LEU A 34 8.96 -2.88 -1.03
CA LEU A 34 9.70 -1.71 -0.55
C LEU A 34 9.10 -0.37 -1.03
N PRO A 35 8.95 -0.09 -2.34
CA PRO A 35 8.35 1.16 -2.81
C PRO A 35 6.85 1.25 -2.51
N LEU A 36 6.13 0.13 -2.51
CA LEU A 36 4.70 0.12 -2.22
C LEU A 36 4.43 0.51 -0.76
N SER A 37 5.18 -0.06 0.18
CA SER A 37 5.01 0.21 1.61
C SER A 37 5.44 1.61 2.02
N SER A 38 6.51 2.15 1.41
CA SER A 38 6.91 3.55 1.62
C SER A 38 5.85 4.52 1.07
N GLY A 39 5.32 4.27 -0.13
CA GLY A 39 4.26 5.08 -0.73
C GLY A 39 2.97 5.08 0.11
N ILE A 40 2.58 3.92 0.64
CA ILE A 40 1.41 3.81 1.53
C ILE A 40 1.64 4.56 2.86
N ALA A 41 2.84 4.53 3.42
CA ALA A 41 3.17 5.30 4.63
C ALA A 41 3.06 6.81 4.40
N ILE A 42 3.61 7.33 3.29
CA ILE A 42 3.50 8.74 2.89
C ILE A 42 2.02 9.12 2.70
N ALA A 43 1.24 8.26 2.03
CA ALA A 43 -0.20 8.48 1.84
C ALA A 43 -1.00 8.43 3.16
N SER A 44 -0.46 7.79 4.20
CA SER A 44 -1.04 7.75 5.54
C SER A 44 -0.62 8.95 6.41
N GLY A 45 0.27 9.81 5.93
CA GLY A 45 0.80 10.96 6.68
C GLY A 45 1.89 10.59 7.70
N VAL A 46 2.58 9.47 7.52
CA VAL A 46 3.60 8.96 8.44
C VAL A 46 4.93 8.79 7.68
N PRO A 47 6.11 8.97 8.31
CA PRO A 47 7.38 8.79 7.61
C PRO A 47 7.51 7.41 6.92
N PRO A 48 8.18 7.34 5.74
CA PRO A 48 8.29 6.11 4.95
C PRO A 48 8.82 4.89 5.71
N ILE A 49 9.71 5.12 6.68
CA ILE A 49 10.34 4.09 7.50
C ILE A 49 9.33 3.22 8.25
N TYR A 50 8.20 3.78 8.67
CA TYR A 50 7.18 3.03 9.43
C TYR A 50 6.45 2.01 8.55
N GLY A 51 6.24 2.31 7.26
CA GLY A 51 5.71 1.35 6.29
C GLY A 51 6.66 0.17 6.05
N LEU A 52 7.96 0.45 6.01
CA LEU A 52 9.00 -0.57 5.88
C LEU A 52 9.05 -1.48 7.12
N ILE A 53 9.07 -0.89 8.32
CA ILE A 53 9.07 -1.64 9.59
C ILE A 53 7.84 -2.55 9.67
N SER A 54 6.65 -2.03 9.35
CA SER A 54 5.42 -2.84 9.33
C SER A 54 5.50 -4.02 8.36
N SER A 55 6.08 -3.83 7.18
CA SER A 55 6.24 -4.89 6.17
C SER A 55 7.23 -5.96 6.62
N ILE A 56 8.33 -5.56 7.26
CA ILE A 56 9.35 -6.48 7.80
C ILE A 56 8.74 -7.34 8.90
N ILE A 57 8.03 -6.73 9.85
CA ILE A 57 7.39 -7.45 10.96
C ILE A 57 6.33 -8.43 10.44
N ALA A 58 5.48 -7.97 9.51
CA ALA A 58 4.44 -8.82 8.91
C ALA A 58 5.05 -9.99 8.13
N GLY A 59 6.09 -9.75 7.32
CA GLY A 59 6.80 -10.78 6.56
C GLY A 59 7.55 -11.79 7.43
N LEU A 60 7.98 -11.41 8.63
CA LEU A 60 8.69 -12.30 9.53
C LEU A 60 7.75 -13.11 10.43
N LEU A 61 6.67 -12.51 10.95
CA LEU A 61 5.79 -13.16 11.90
C LEU A 61 4.65 -13.95 11.24
N PHE A 62 4.01 -13.39 10.21
CA PHE A 62 2.75 -13.96 9.70
C PHE A 62 2.92 -15.29 8.97
N PRO A 63 4.05 -15.61 8.29
CA PRO A 63 4.23 -16.94 7.70
C PRO A 63 4.18 -18.09 8.72
N PHE A 64 4.50 -17.82 10.00
CA PHE A 64 4.45 -18.83 11.06
C PHE A 64 3.06 -18.96 11.72
N ILE A 65 2.25 -17.91 11.65
CA ILE A 65 0.97 -17.81 12.38
C ILE A 65 -0.23 -18.02 11.43
N CYS A 66 -0.11 -17.63 10.15
CA CYS A 66 -1.18 -17.74 9.17
C CYS A 66 -1.18 -19.08 8.42
N GLY A 67 -2.37 -19.52 8.00
CA GLY A 67 -2.57 -20.76 7.24
C GLY A 67 -2.57 -20.60 5.71
N ALA A 68 -2.09 -19.46 5.19
CA ALA A 68 -2.15 -19.13 3.77
C ALA A 68 -0.77 -19.23 3.11
N TYR A 69 -0.66 -20.01 2.04
CA TYR A 69 0.63 -20.45 1.49
C TYR A 69 1.28 -19.47 0.49
N VAL A 70 0.50 -18.57 -0.12
CA VAL A 70 0.98 -17.68 -1.21
C VAL A 70 0.62 -16.21 -0.96
N THR A 71 0.12 -15.90 0.24
CA THR A 71 -0.32 -14.55 0.60
C THR A 71 0.82 -13.76 1.21
N ILE A 72 0.97 -12.51 0.79
CA ILE A 72 1.95 -11.57 1.33
C ILE A 72 1.20 -10.65 2.29
N SER A 73 1.76 -10.45 3.47
CA SER A 73 1.20 -9.56 4.50
C SER A 73 2.00 -8.28 4.55
N GLY A 74 1.31 -7.14 4.55
CA GLY A 74 1.93 -5.82 4.59
C GLY A 74 0.88 -4.71 4.68
N PRO A 75 1.31 -3.44 4.66
CA PRO A 75 0.42 -2.29 4.70
C PRO A 75 -0.55 -2.34 3.51
N ALA A 76 -1.85 -2.34 3.79
CA ALA A 76 -2.87 -2.33 2.75
C ALA A 76 -3.17 -0.89 2.33
N ALA A 77 -3.22 -0.63 1.02
CA ALA A 77 -3.53 0.69 0.48
C ALA A 77 -4.88 1.24 0.99
N GLY A 78 -5.85 0.36 1.23
CA GLY A 78 -7.15 0.74 1.79
C GLY A 78 -7.14 1.21 3.25
N LEU A 79 -6.06 0.91 4.01
CA LEU A 79 -5.92 1.39 5.38
C LEU A 79 -5.35 2.82 5.43
N ALA A 80 -4.62 3.27 4.41
CA ALA A 80 -3.95 4.57 4.43
C ALA A 80 -4.89 5.76 4.71
N PRO A 81 -6.08 5.86 4.06
CA PRO A 81 -7.00 6.95 4.34
C PRO A 81 -7.56 6.92 5.76
N ALA A 82 -7.79 5.71 6.31
CA ALA A 82 -8.28 5.55 7.67
C ALA A 82 -7.22 5.93 8.72
N LEU A 83 -5.96 5.52 8.51
CA LEU A 83 -4.85 5.91 9.37
C LEU A 83 -4.66 7.43 9.37
N MET A 84 -4.69 8.05 8.19
CA MET A 84 -4.61 9.51 8.05
C MET A 84 -5.78 10.21 8.74
N ALA A 85 -7.01 9.72 8.58
CA ALA A 85 -8.20 10.29 9.22
C ALA A 85 -8.10 10.25 10.76
N ILE A 86 -7.62 9.15 11.33
CA ILE A 86 -7.37 9.03 12.78
C ILE A 86 -6.32 10.04 13.23
N MET A 87 -5.21 10.15 12.50
CA MET A 87 -4.15 11.11 12.85
C MET A 87 -4.66 12.55 12.86
N ILE A 88 -5.46 12.93 11.87
CA ILE A 88 -6.06 14.27 11.82
C ILE A 88 -7.03 14.48 12.97
N ALA A 89 -7.91 13.51 13.25
CA ALA A 89 -8.92 13.61 14.29
C ALA A 89 -8.35 13.77 15.72
N PHE A 90 -7.18 13.18 16.01
CA PHE A 90 -6.61 13.11 17.36
C PHE A 90 -5.41 14.03 17.61
N GLY A 91 -5.17 15.04 16.77
CA GLY A 91 -4.12 16.04 17.03
C GLY A 91 -3.23 16.39 15.84
N GLY A 92 -3.72 16.17 14.62
CA GLY A 92 -3.05 16.54 13.37
C GLY A 92 -2.06 15.51 12.85
N ALA A 93 -1.97 15.40 11.52
CA ALA A 93 -0.84 14.77 10.86
C ALA A 93 0.36 15.72 10.99
N GLY A 94 1.34 15.36 11.80
CA GLY A 94 2.52 16.20 11.99
C GLY A 94 3.38 16.27 10.74
N ASP A 95 4.13 17.37 10.59
CA ASP A 95 5.16 17.51 9.56
C ASP A 95 6.18 16.36 9.68
N ALA A 96 6.82 16.04 8.55
CA ALA A 96 7.66 14.85 8.33
C ALA A 96 8.73 14.55 9.42
N ASP A 97 9.09 15.53 10.25
CA ASP A 97 10.09 15.42 11.32
C ASP A 97 9.50 15.34 12.75
N HIS A 98 8.21 15.62 12.95
CA HIS A 98 7.52 15.48 14.23
C HIS A 98 6.24 14.68 14.05
N LEU A 99 6.24 13.40 14.45
CA LEU A 99 5.02 12.60 14.52
C LEU A 99 3.99 13.40 15.33
N GLY A 100 2.91 13.83 14.65
CA GLY A 100 1.89 14.69 15.25
C GLY A 100 1.30 14.10 16.52
N ALA A 101 0.63 14.93 17.34
CA ALA A 101 0.04 14.48 18.60
C ALA A 101 -0.95 13.31 18.43
N GLY A 102 -1.49 13.11 17.21
CA GLY A 102 -2.34 11.98 16.85
C GLY A 102 -1.64 10.61 16.74
N TYR A 103 -0.30 10.54 16.61
CA TYR A 103 0.42 9.26 16.45
C TYR A 103 0.32 8.30 17.65
N PRO A 104 0.51 8.72 18.91
CA PRO A 104 0.31 7.80 20.04
C PRO A 104 -1.12 7.25 20.10
N PHE A 105 -2.13 8.06 19.76
CA PHE A 105 -3.52 7.61 19.67
C PHE A 105 -3.72 6.60 18.55
N LEU A 106 -3.09 6.82 17.37
CA LEU A 106 -3.08 5.87 16.26
C LEU A 106 -2.57 4.49 16.73
N LEU A 107 -1.45 4.44 17.46
CA LEU A 107 -0.89 3.18 17.96
C LEU A 107 -1.85 2.46 18.91
N VAL A 108 -2.50 3.20 19.81
CA VAL A 108 -3.51 2.64 20.72
C VAL A 108 -4.69 2.07 19.93
N VAL A 109 -5.19 2.81 18.94
CA VAL A 109 -6.29 2.36 18.08
C VAL A 109 -5.89 1.10 17.30
N ILE A 110 -4.68 1.05 16.73
CA ILE A 110 -4.17 -0.14 16.03
C ILE A 110 -4.13 -1.36 16.97
N CYS A 111 -3.64 -1.19 18.19
CA CYS A 111 -3.61 -2.25 19.19
C CYS A 111 -5.02 -2.73 19.53
N MET A 112 -5.95 -1.81 19.75
CA MET A 112 -7.35 -2.11 20.05
C MET A 112 -8.04 -2.83 18.88
N VAL A 113 -7.82 -2.38 17.64
CA VAL A 113 -8.31 -3.06 16.43
C VAL A 113 -7.75 -4.47 16.33
N GLY A 114 -6.48 -4.68 16.66
CA GLY A 114 -5.86 -6.01 16.70
C GLY A 114 -6.53 -6.94 17.72
N VAL A 115 -6.81 -6.44 18.93
CA VAL A 115 -7.54 -7.21 19.95
C VAL A 115 -8.95 -7.56 19.48
N VAL A 116 -9.66 -6.59 18.89
CA VAL A 116 -11.00 -6.83 18.33
C VAL A 116 -10.95 -7.86 17.20
N GLN A 117 -9.96 -7.80 16.31
CA GLN A 117 -9.77 -8.78 15.24
C GLN A 117 -9.52 -10.20 15.78
N ILE A 118 -8.74 -10.34 16.86
CA ILE A 118 -8.53 -11.63 17.54
C ILE A 118 -9.84 -12.16 18.11
N VAL A 119 -10.61 -11.32 18.81
CA VAL A 119 -11.92 -11.71 19.37
C VAL A 119 -12.89 -12.13 18.26
N LEU A 120 -12.99 -11.37 17.18
CA LEU A 120 -13.84 -11.70 16.03
C LEU A 120 -13.41 -13.01 15.34
N SER A 121 -12.11 -13.27 15.28
CA SER A 121 -11.55 -14.52 14.76
C SER A 121 -11.92 -15.73 15.64
N LEU A 122 -11.82 -15.60 16.97
CA LEU A 122 -12.22 -16.65 17.92
C LEU A 122 -13.71 -16.98 17.83
N LEU A 123 -14.55 -15.96 17.63
CA LEU A 123 -15.99 -16.12 17.40
C LEU A 123 -16.33 -16.63 16.00
N LYS A 124 -15.32 -16.86 15.14
CA LYS A 124 -15.46 -17.28 13.74
C LYS A 124 -16.36 -16.36 12.92
N LEU A 125 -16.49 -15.09 13.31
CA LEU A 125 -17.28 -14.08 12.61
C LEU A 125 -16.65 -13.71 11.25
N ALA A 126 -15.36 -13.98 11.05
CA ALA A 126 -14.69 -13.80 9.76
C ALA A 126 -15.37 -14.56 8.60
N ARG A 127 -16.12 -15.64 8.88
CA ARG A 127 -16.88 -16.38 7.85
C ARG A 127 -17.92 -15.52 7.13
N PHE A 128 -18.43 -14.47 7.78
CA PHE A 128 -19.45 -13.61 7.20
C PHE A 128 -18.88 -12.67 6.12
N ALA A 129 -17.56 -12.44 6.11
CA ALA A 129 -16.91 -11.68 5.04
C ALA A 129 -17.05 -12.37 3.67
N ALA A 130 -17.24 -13.70 3.64
CA ALA A 130 -17.46 -14.45 2.40
C ALA A 130 -18.83 -14.20 1.75
N ILE A 131 -19.75 -13.51 2.45
CA ILE A 131 -21.11 -13.19 1.94
C ILE A 131 -21.10 -11.88 1.15
N ILE A 132 -20.03 -11.07 1.25
CA ILE A 132 -19.91 -9.79 0.54
C ILE A 132 -19.88 -10.06 -0.97
N PRO A 133 -20.81 -9.49 -1.76
CA PRO A 133 -20.81 -9.66 -3.21
C PRO A 133 -19.53 -9.11 -3.85
N VAL A 134 -19.05 -9.75 -4.91
CA VAL A 134 -17.85 -9.32 -5.64
C VAL A 134 -17.99 -7.88 -6.14
N SER A 135 -19.18 -7.48 -6.58
CA SER A 135 -19.48 -6.12 -7.02
C SER A 135 -19.24 -5.06 -5.94
N VAL A 136 -19.48 -5.39 -4.67
CA VAL A 136 -19.22 -4.48 -3.55
C VAL A 136 -17.72 -4.33 -3.31
N VAL A 137 -16.97 -5.43 -3.40
CA VAL A 137 -15.51 -5.40 -3.25
C VAL A 137 -14.87 -4.59 -4.39
N GLU A 138 -15.32 -4.80 -5.62
CA GLU A 138 -14.85 -4.03 -6.78
C GLU A 138 -15.18 -2.54 -6.65
N GLY A 139 -16.40 -2.20 -6.20
CA GLY A 139 -16.79 -0.82 -5.93
C GLY A 139 -15.94 -0.17 -4.83
N MET A 140 -15.67 -0.90 -3.74
CA MET A 140 -14.78 -0.43 -2.67
C MET A 140 -13.35 -0.20 -3.17
N LEU A 141 -12.78 -1.12 -3.95
CA LEU A 141 -11.44 -0.99 -4.52
C LEU A 141 -11.37 0.18 -5.54
N ALA A 142 -12.41 0.37 -6.35
CA ALA A 142 -12.50 1.50 -7.27
C ALA A 142 -12.55 2.83 -6.52
N ALA A 143 -13.34 2.92 -5.44
CA ALA A 143 -13.42 4.11 -4.60
C ALA A 143 -12.09 4.43 -3.91
N ILE A 144 -11.41 3.42 -3.35
CA ILE A 144 -10.08 3.58 -2.74
C ILE A 144 -9.06 4.05 -3.80
N GLY A 145 -9.09 3.45 -4.99
CA GLY A 145 -8.22 3.86 -6.10
C GLY A 145 -8.43 5.32 -6.52
N LEU A 146 -9.69 5.73 -6.67
CA LEU A 146 -10.03 7.11 -7.00
C LEU A 146 -9.60 8.09 -5.90
N LEU A 147 -9.80 7.73 -4.63
CA LEU A 147 -9.37 8.54 -3.49
C LEU A 147 -7.84 8.72 -3.47
N ILE A 148 -7.08 7.65 -3.72
CA ILE A 148 -5.61 7.73 -3.79
C ILE A 148 -5.19 8.66 -4.93
N ILE A 149 -5.76 8.51 -6.14
CA ILE A 149 -5.44 9.37 -7.29
C ILE A 149 -5.67 10.84 -6.94
N VAL A 150 -6.84 11.16 -6.38
CA VAL A 150 -7.21 12.53 -6.04
C VAL A 150 -6.29 13.12 -4.95
N LYS A 151 -5.91 12.33 -3.95
CA LYS A 151 -4.97 12.77 -2.90
C LYS A 151 -3.54 13.01 -3.40
N GLN A 152 -3.14 12.39 -4.50
CA GLN A 152 -1.81 12.61 -5.09
C GLN A 152 -1.76 13.86 -6.00
N LEU A 153 -2.90 14.49 -6.32
CA LEU A 153 -2.93 15.67 -7.21
C LEU A 153 -2.05 16.83 -6.72
N PRO A 154 -2.07 17.27 -5.44
CA PRO A 154 -1.24 18.39 -5.00
C PRO A 154 0.26 18.11 -5.19
N MET A 155 0.70 16.89 -4.89
CA MET A 155 2.09 16.46 -5.07
C MET A 155 2.45 16.36 -6.56
N PHE A 156 1.52 15.87 -7.39
CA PHE A 156 1.71 15.76 -8.85
C PHE A 156 1.87 17.13 -9.52
N PHE A 157 1.09 18.13 -9.11
CA PHE A 157 1.23 19.51 -9.59
C PHE A 157 2.37 20.28 -8.88
N GLY A 158 3.03 19.70 -7.87
CA GLY A 158 4.05 20.39 -7.10
C GLY A 158 3.52 21.63 -6.39
N TYR A 159 2.30 21.56 -5.87
CA TYR A 159 1.65 22.64 -5.15
C TYR A 159 2.29 22.82 -3.77
N ILE A 160 2.82 24.02 -3.49
CA ILE A 160 3.56 24.34 -2.25
C ILE A 160 2.64 25.05 -1.20
N GLY A 161 1.39 25.35 -1.57
CA GLY A 161 0.43 25.97 -0.65
C GLY A 161 -0.10 25.00 0.41
N GLN A 162 -0.73 25.56 1.45
CA GLN A 162 -1.44 24.77 2.46
C GLN A 162 -2.63 24.06 1.80
N VAL A 163 -2.66 22.74 1.85
CA VAL A 163 -3.79 21.94 1.38
C VAL A 163 -4.80 21.83 2.52
N HIS A 164 -5.96 22.47 2.36
CA HIS A 164 -7.03 22.43 3.36
C HIS A 164 -8.02 21.29 3.11
N ALA A 165 -7.89 20.58 1.99
CA ALA A 165 -8.72 19.43 1.66
C ALA A 165 -8.46 18.22 2.58
N HIS A 166 -9.53 17.71 3.18
CA HIS A 166 -9.51 16.53 4.06
C HIS A 166 -10.29 15.38 3.44
N GLU A 167 -11.45 15.69 2.86
CA GLU A 167 -12.34 14.75 2.20
C GLU A 167 -12.14 14.73 0.69
N PHE A 168 -12.57 13.63 0.07
CA PHE A 168 -12.48 13.43 -1.37
C PHE A 168 -13.02 14.63 -2.17
N PHE A 169 -14.20 15.13 -1.82
CA PHE A 169 -14.86 16.21 -2.56
C PHE A 169 -14.12 17.55 -2.43
N ASP A 170 -13.43 17.79 -1.31
CA ASP A 170 -12.65 19.01 -1.12
C ASP A 170 -11.43 19.02 -2.06
N TYR A 171 -10.73 17.89 -2.16
CA TYR A 171 -9.62 17.76 -3.10
C TYR A 171 -10.06 17.96 -4.56
N VAL A 172 -11.25 17.48 -4.92
CA VAL A 172 -11.80 17.69 -6.28
C VAL A 172 -12.14 19.16 -6.51
N ARG A 173 -12.66 19.87 -5.50
CA ARG A 173 -12.97 21.30 -5.59
C ARG A 173 -11.71 22.18 -5.67
N GLU A 174 -10.66 21.80 -4.95
CA GLU A 174 -9.36 22.49 -4.96
C GLU A 174 -8.46 22.07 -6.13
N ALA A 175 -8.86 21.08 -6.94
CA ALA A 175 -8.08 20.63 -8.09
C ALA A 175 -7.70 21.75 -9.09
N PRO A 176 -8.58 22.71 -9.44
CA PRO A 176 -8.20 23.84 -10.28
C PRO A 176 -7.13 24.72 -9.63
N SER A 177 -7.21 24.97 -8.33
CA SER A 177 -6.20 25.76 -7.61
C SER A 177 -4.83 25.08 -7.59
N PHE A 178 -4.76 23.74 -7.52
CA PHE A 178 -3.50 23.02 -7.63
C PHE A 178 -2.85 23.20 -9.00
N ALA A 179 -3.65 23.20 -10.08
CA ALA A 179 -3.15 23.44 -11.42
C ALA A 179 -2.67 24.89 -11.63
N HIS A 180 -3.33 25.86 -10.99
CA HIS A 180 -2.90 27.28 -11.04
C HIS A 180 -1.64 27.55 -10.23
N GLY A 181 -1.46 26.89 -9.08
CA GLY A 181 -0.26 26.99 -8.23
C GLY A 181 0.85 25.99 -8.61
N MET A 182 0.86 25.50 -9.85
CA MET A 182 1.73 24.42 -10.28
C MET A 182 3.19 24.84 -10.36
N THR A 183 4.07 24.03 -9.79
CA THR A 183 5.52 24.17 -9.95
C THR A 183 5.96 23.34 -11.16
N VAL A 184 6.21 24.00 -12.29
CA VAL A 184 6.55 23.38 -13.59
C VAL A 184 7.62 22.28 -13.51
N PRO A 185 8.77 22.44 -12.81
CA PRO A 185 9.79 21.38 -12.76
C PRO A 185 9.32 20.13 -12.00
N VAL A 186 8.57 20.28 -10.91
CA VAL A 186 8.03 19.13 -10.14
C VAL A 186 7.00 18.38 -10.97
N PHE A 187 6.10 19.10 -11.64
CA PHE A 187 5.14 18.51 -12.56
C PHE A 187 5.83 17.77 -13.72
N ALA A 188 6.88 18.35 -14.31
CA ALA A 188 7.63 17.71 -15.39
C ALA A 188 8.28 16.40 -14.94
N VAL A 189 8.89 16.38 -13.74
CA VAL A 189 9.43 15.15 -13.15
C VAL A 189 8.32 14.14 -12.88
N ALA A 190 7.22 14.55 -12.25
CA ALA A 190 6.09 13.67 -11.94
C ALA A 190 5.46 13.05 -13.21
N ALA A 191 5.26 13.86 -14.25
CA ALA A 191 4.75 13.41 -15.55
C ALA A 191 5.73 12.49 -16.27
N ALA A 192 7.03 12.79 -16.22
CA ALA A 192 8.08 11.94 -16.80
C ALA A 192 8.17 10.60 -16.07
N SER A 193 8.14 10.58 -14.74
CA SER A 193 8.12 9.35 -13.93
C SER A 193 6.87 8.53 -14.20
N LEU A 194 5.70 9.16 -14.36
CA LEU A 194 4.46 8.48 -14.70
C LEU A 194 4.53 7.86 -16.11
N ALA A 195 5.03 8.60 -17.09
CA ALA A 195 5.24 8.10 -18.44
C ALA A 195 6.24 6.94 -18.47
N LEU A 196 7.33 7.03 -17.69
CA LEU A 196 8.30 5.96 -17.51
C LEU A 196 7.63 4.70 -16.92
N LEU A 197 6.81 4.86 -15.87
CA LEU A 197 6.09 3.73 -15.26
C LEU A 197 5.15 3.04 -16.25
N PHE A 198 4.37 3.79 -17.03
CA PHE A 198 3.46 3.22 -18.02
C PHE A 198 4.21 2.56 -19.19
N THR A 199 5.29 3.17 -19.67
CA THR A 199 6.10 2.60 -20.76
C THR A 199 6.80 1.31 -20.31
N LEU A 200 7.44 1.29 -19.13
CA LEU A 200 8.05 0.09 -18.55
C LEU A 200 7.00 -0.97 -18.21
N GLY A 201 5.83 -0.56 -17.69
CA GLY A 201 4.71 -1.46 -17.42
C GLY A 201 4.19 -2.13 -18.68
N SER A 202 4.06 -1.38 -19.78
CA SER A 202 3.67 -1.92 -21.09
C SER A 202 4.76 -2.83 -21.70
N LEU A 203 6.04 -2.53 -21.44
CA LEU A 203 7.18 -3.35 -21.86
C LEU A 203 7.44 -4.55 -20.96
N SER A 204 6.75 -4.71 -19.82
CA SER A 204 6.94 -5.81 -18.86
C SER A 204 6.77 -7.23 -19.43
N ARG A 205 6.38 -7.33 -20.71
CA ARG A 205 6.41 -8.54 -21.52
C ARG A 205 7.82 -9.05 -21.84
N VAL A 206 8.90 -8.24 -21.70
CA VAL A 206 10.29 -8.70 -21.90
C VAL A 206 10.89 -9.38 -20.66
N ARG A 207 11.72 -10.41 -20.89
CA ARG A 207 12.27 -11.34 -19.89
C ARG A 207 13.05 -10.69 -18.74
N LEU A 208 13.63 -9.50 -18.97
CA LEU A 208 14.41 -8.74 -17.98
C LEU A 208 13.53 -8.04 -16.93
N LEU A 209 12.31 -7.61 -17.31
CA LEU A 209 11.34 -6.95 -16.42
C LEU A 209 10.57 -7.94 -15.51
N LYS A 210 10.82 -9.25 -15.63
CA LYS A 210 10.32 -10.25 -14.67
C LYS A 210 11.07 -10.25 -13.34
N VAL A 211 12.28 -9.68 -13.29
CA VAL A 211 13.16 -9.74 -12.12
C VAL A 211 13.18 -8.41 -11.36
N VAL A 212 13.09 -7.28 -12.05
CA VAL A 212 13.12 -5.95 -11.44
C VAL A 212 11.78 -5.24 -11.66
N PRO A 213 11.06 -4.86 -10.58
CA PRO A 213 9.78 -4.18 -10.69
C PRO A 213 9.89 -2.80 -11.35
N PRO A 214 8.93 -2.40 -12.23
CA PRO A 214 8.91 -1.07 -12.84
C PRO A 214 8.96 0.08 -11.82
N GLN A 215 8.35 -0.11 -10.65
CA GLN A 215 8.31 0.87 -9.57
C GLN A 215 9.71 1.17 -9.03
N LEU A 216 10.55 0.14 -8.89
CA LEU A 216 11.91 0.30 -8.38
C LEU A 216 12.80 1.02 -9.41
N ILE A 217 12.65 0.71 -10.70
CA ILE A 217 13.38 1.38 -11.77
C ILE A 217 13.02 2.85 -11.83
N ALA A 218 11.73 3.18 -11.70
CA ALA A 218 11.28 4.58 -11.69
C ALA A 218 11.87 5.37 -10.51
N VAL A 219 11.98 4.78 -9.33
CA VAL A 219 12.63 5.42 -8.17
C VAL A 219 14.13 5.59 -8.40
N ILE A 220 14.84 4.58 -8.89
CA ILE A 220 16.29 4.66 -9.14
C ILE A 220 16.64 5.70 -10.21
N VAL A 221 15.80 5.85 -11.24
CA VAL A 221 16.01 6.83 -12.32
C VAL A 221 15.59 8.24 -11.91
N GLY A 222 14.63 8.35 -10.98
CA GLY A 222 14.08 9.63 -10.53
C GLY A 222 14.85 10.30 -9.39
N VAL A 223 15.71 9.56 -8.67
CA VAL A 223 16.66 10.06 -7.66
C VAL A 223 17.97 10.44 -8.32
#